data_AF-A0A168QVH1-F1
#
_entry.id   AF-A0A168QVH1-F1
#
_cell.length_a   1.000
_cell.length_b   1.000
_cell.length_c   1.000
_cell.angle_alpha   90.00
_cell.angle_beta   90.00
_cell.angle_gamma   90.00
#
_symmetry.space_group_name_H-M   'P 1'
#
loop_
_entity.id
_entity.type
_entity.pdbx_description
1 polymer ?
#
loop_
_entity_poly.entity_id
_entity_poly.type
_entity_poly.pdbx_seq_one_letter_code
_entity_poly.pdbx_strand_id
1 'polypeptide(L)'
;MGFIKQAPKWGATGIEPPESKRNIGWEVEDRPPAAWLNWFMNLTAESLQELQSKAAEKTYVEERIAEAIAGVDVDIPDASLMVKGITRLSSAVDSTSETEAATPKAVKSLSDTVAAHKADYVNHPAVVDTTNVGNAYSVTLPSLTAYKHGMGIVATINADSTGAATINANALGAIPLTANGRALSNLKKDGVYTFRYSASKAAFILQGEGVDTAPLIAAINGILGS
;
A
#
# COMPACT_ATOMS: atom_id res chain seq x y z
N MET A 1 24.68 -37.89 -27.86
CA MET A 1 25.29 -39.18 -28.29
C MET A 1 26.63 -38.89 -28.95
N GLY A 2 27.74 -39.37 -28.38
CA GLY A 2 29.08 -39.13 -28.94
C GLY A 2 29.33 -39.90 -30.24
N PHE A 3 30.22 -39.40 -31.09
CA PHE A 3 30.67 -40.11 -32.29
C PHE A 3 31.35 -41.44 -31.90
N ILE A 4 30.87 -42.55 -32.45
CA ILE A 4 31.39 -43.91 -32.14
C ILE A 4 32.76 -44.13 -32.79
N LYS A 5 33.02 -43.48 -33.93
CA LYS A 5 34.27 -43.57 -34.69
C LYS A 5 35.04 -42.27 -34.58
N GLN A 6 36.30 -42.36 -34.15
CA GLN A 6 37.24 -41.25 -34.19
C GLN A 6 37.51 -40.86 -35.64
N ALA A 7 37.49 -39.55 -35.93
CA ALA A 7 37.94 -39.06 -37.23
C ALA A 7 39.41 -39.47 -37.48
N PRO A 8 39.79 -39.76 -38.74
CA PRO A 8 41.18 -40.07 -39.07
C PRO A 8 42.13 -38.97 -38.61
N LYS A 9 43.32 -39.34 -38.15
CA LYS A 9 44.40 -38.39 -37.86
C LYS A 9 45.46 -38.52 -38.93
N TRP A 10 45.65 -37.47 -39.71
CA TRP A 10 46.66 -37.42 -40.77
C TRP A 10 47.54 -36.19 -40.57
N GLY A 11 48.75 -36.37 -40.03
CA GLY A 11 49.63 -35.26 -39.65
C GLY A 11 50.55 -34.74 -40.77
N ALA A 12 50.54 -35.37 -41.95
CA ALA A 12 51.30 -34.88 -43.09
C ALA A 12 50.49 -33.80 -43.83
N THR A 13 50.82 -32.53 -43.59
CA THR A 13 50.15 -31.36 -44.20
C THR A 13 50.21 -31.32 -45.73
N GLY A 14 51.23 -31.93 -46.33
CA GLY A 14 51.36 -31.98 -47.79
C GLY A 14 51.60 -30.61 -48.45
N ILE A 15 51.34 -30.53 -49.75
CA ILE A 15 51.41 -29.29 -50.54
C ILE A 15 50.09 -29.17 -51.30
N GLU A 16 49.50 -27.98 -51.27
CA GLU A 16 48.26 -27.69 -52.00
C GLU A 16 48.48 -27.86 -53.52
N PRO A 17 47.64 -28.64 -54.21
CA PRO A 17 47.73 -28.79 -55.65
C PRO A 17 47.33 -27.49 -56.38
N PRO A 18 47.88 -27.24 -57.59
CA PRO A 18 47.53 -26.08 -58.40
C PRO A 18 46.02 -25.95 -58.63
N GLU A 19 45.54 -24.71 -58.77
CA GLU A 19 44.11 -24.40 -58.96
C GLU A 19 43.50 -25.13 -60.17
N SER A 20 44.25 -25.29 -61.26
CA SER A 20 43.80 -26.05 -62.44
C SER A 20 43.42 -27.50 -62.10
N LYS A 21 44.23 -28.18 -61.28
CA LYS A 21 43.95 -29.56 -60.85
C LYS A 21 42.90 -29.64 -59.75
N ARG A 22 42.70 -28.59 -58.96
CA ARG A 22 41.56 -28.51 -58.01
C ARG A 22 40.22 -28.34 -58.73
N ASN A 23 40.21 -27.67 -59.89
CA ASN A 23 38.99 -27.46 -60.68
C ASN A 23 38.64 -28.64 -61.59
N ILE A 24 39.66 -29.31 -62.17
CA ILE A 24 39.47 -30.39 -63.16
C ILE A 24 39.56 -31.78 -62.52
N GLY A 25 40.20 -31.91 -61.36
CA GLY A 25 40.43 -33.19 -60.69
C GLY A 25 41.64 -33.96 -61.23
N TRP A 26 41.79 -35.21 -60.77
CA TRP A 26 42.81 -36.14 -61.27
C TRP A 26 42.32 -36.83 -62.54
N GLU A 27 43.12 -36.79 -63.59
CA GLU A 27 42.85 -37.51 -64.84
C GLU A 27 43.44 -38.93 -64.81
N VAL A 28 42.98 -39.81 -65.70
CA VAL A 28 43.30 -41.26 -65.68
C VAL A 28 44.82 -41.56 -65.76
N GLU A 29 45.59 -40.66 -66.37
CA GLU A 29 47.05 -40.80 -66.49
C GLU A 29 47.84 -39.92 -65.50
N ASP A 30 47.16 -39.12 -64.68
CA ASP A 30 47.84 -38.28 -63.68
C ASP A 30 48.42 -39.15 -62.56
N ARG A 31 49.69 -38.87 -62.22
CA ARG A 31 50.34 -39.41 -61.03
C ARG A 31 50.52 -38.29 -60.02
N PRO A 32 49.51 -37.99 -59.18
CA PRO A 32 49.62 -36.94 -58.19
C PRO A 32 50.81 -37.22 -57.26
N PRO A 33 51.70 -36.24 -57.01
CA PRO A 33 52.72 -36.33 -55.97
C PRO A 33 52.08 -36.67 -54.62
N ALA A 34 52.79 -37.46 -53.82
CA ALA A 34 52.36 -37.81 -52.46
C ALA A 34 52.06 -36.57 -51.61
N ALA A 35 52.74 -35.44 -51.86
CA ALA A 35 52.46 -34.16 -51.20
C ALA A 35 51.04 -33.65 -51.46
N TRP A 36 50.50 -33.81 -52.67
CA TRP A 36 49.14 -33.38 -53.02
C TRP A 36 48.08 -34.28 -52.38
N LEU A 37 48.33 -35.59 -52.36
CA LEU A 37 47.45 -36.55 -51.67
C LEU A 37 47.48 -36.34 -50.15
N ASN A 38 48.65 -36.07 -49.58
CA ASN A 38 48.79 -35.76 -48.16
C ASN A 38 48.01 -34.50 -47.78
N TRP A 39 48.04 -33.45 -48.60
CA TRP A 39 47.26 -32.23 -48.38
C TRP A 39 45.75 -32.50 -48.35
N PHE A 40 45.24 -33.25 -49.32
CA PHE A 40 43.82 -33.60 -49.37
C PHE A 40 43.41 -34.46 -48.15
N MET A 41 44.21 -35.47 -47.81
CA MET A 41 43.95 -36.37 -46.68
C MET A 41 44.05 -35.65 -45.33
N ASN A 42 44.98 -34.70 -45.17
CA ASN A 42 45.09 -33.86 -43.98
C ASN A 42 43.90 -32.91 -43.85
N LEU A 43 43.55 -32.17 -44.91
CA LEU A 43 42.42 -31.23 -44.89
C LEU A 43 41.09 -31.94 -44.58
N THR A 44 40.85 -33.11 -45.18
CA THR A 44 39.65 -33.91 -44.91
C THR A 44 39.65 -34.46 -43.48
N ALA A 45 40.79 -34.94 -42.98
CA ALA A 45 40.93 -35.40 -41.60
C ALA A 45 40.66 -34.27 -40.57
N GLU A 46 41.24 -33.09 -40.79
CA GLU A 46 41.05 -31.92 -39.92
C GLU A 46 39.61 -31.41 -39.95
N SER A 47 39.02 -31.29 -41.14
CA SER A 47 37.61 -30.86 -41.29
C SER A 47 36.64 -31.81 -40.58
N LEU A 48 36.88 -33.12 -40.66
CA LEU A 48 36.08 -34.12 -39.95
C LEU A 48 36.25 -34.04 -38.43
N GLN A 49 37.47 -33.80 -37.94
CA GLN A 49 37.73 -33.60 -36.51
C GLN A 49 37.05 -32.33 -35.97
N GLU A 50 37.08 -31.25 -36.75
CA GLU A 50 36.41 -29.99 -36.41
C GLU A 50 34.89 -30.19 -36.34
N LEU A 51 34.30 -30.84 -37.34
CA LEU A 51 32.87 -31.15 -37.36
C LEU A 51 32.46 -32.03 -36.18
N GLN A 52 33.25 -33.06 -35.85
CA GLN A 52 32.97 -33.92 -34.70
C GLN A 52 33.04 -33.14 -33.38
N SER A 53 34.03 -32.25 -33.21
CA SER A 53 34.18 -31.43 -32.01
C SER A 53 33.02 -30.43 -31.86
N LYS A 54 32.72 -29.66 -32.91
CA LYS A 54 31.65 -28.65 -32.88
C LYS A 54 30.25 -29.25 -32.72
N ALA A 55 29.99 -30.41 -33.32
CA ALA A 55 28.71 -31.11 -33.15
C ALA A 55 28.54 -31.65 -31.71
N ALA A 56 29.63 -32.09 -31.08
CA ALA A 56 29.62 -32.49 -29.67
C ALA A 56 29.34 -31.29 -28.74
N GLU A 57 29.96 -30.13 -29.00
CA GLU A 57 29.66 -28.89 -28.27
C GLU A 57 28.20 -28.46 -28.42
N LYS A 58 27.65 -28.49 -29.63
CA LYS A 58 26.23 -28.16 -29.88
C LYS A 58 25.31 -29.09 -29.09
N THR A 59 25.55 -30.40 -29.14
CA THR A 59 24.74 -31.38 -28.40
C THR A 59 24.78 -31.09 -26.90
N TYR A 60 25.95 -30.81 -26.35
CA TYR A 60 26.12 -30.45 -24.95
C TYR A 60 25.38 -29.14 -24.59
N VAL A 61 25.48 -28.11 -25.45
CA VAL A 61 24.79 -26.83 -25.25
C VAL A 61 23.27 -27.01 -25.29
N GLU A 62 22.74 -27.78 -26.24
CA GLU A 62 21.31 -28.07 -26.34
C GLU A 62 20.80 -28.85 -25.12
N GLU A 63 21.54 -29.87 -24.66
CA GLU A 63 21.23 -30.61 -23.43
C GLU A 63 21.21 -29.68 -22.20
N ARG A 64 22.19 -28.79 -22.07
CA ARG A 64 22.27 -27.81 -20.97
C ARG A 64 21.15 -26.77 -21.02
N ILE A 65 20.78 -26.30 -22.20
CA ILE A 65 19.65 -25.38 -22.40
C ILE A 65 18.34 -26.08 -22.02
N ALA A 66 18.14 -27.33 -22.47
CA ALA A 66 16.95 -28.10 -22.15
C ALA A 66 16.81 -28.34 -20.63
N GLU A 67 17.90 -28.71 -19.95
CA GLU A 67 17.94 -28.87 -18.49
C GLU A 67 17.68 -27.54 -17.76
N ALA A 68 18.31 -26.45 -18.20
CA ALA A 68 18.12 -25.13 -17.62
C ALA A 68 16.68 -24.62 -17.75
N ILE A 69 16.04 -24.85 -18.90
CA ILE A 69 14.64 -24.44 -19.13
C ILE A 69 13.69 -25.36 -18.36
N ALA A 70 13.95 -26.67 -18.30
CA ALA A 70 13.12 -27.61 -17.54
C ALA A 70 13.11 -27.33 -16.03
N GLY A 71 14.18 -26.73 -15.50
CA GLY A 71 14.25 -26.29 -14.11
C GLY A 71 13.56 -24.95 -13.81
N VAL A 72 13.13 -24.20 -14.84
CA VAL A 72 12.36 -22.97 -14.67
C VAL A 72 10.88 -23.35 -14.61
N ASP A 73 10.32 -23.30 -13.41
CA ASP A 73 8.88 -23.39 -13.24
C ASP A 73 8.21 -22.14 -13.81
N VAL A 74 7.57 -22.28 -14.97
CA VAL A 74 6.90 -21.19 -15.68
C VAL A 74 5.45 -21.04 -15.22
N ASP A 75 4.93 -22.01 -14.47
CA ASP A 75 3.54 -22.05 -14.02
C ASP A 75 3.43 -21.59 -12.57
N ILE A 76 3.75 -20.30 -12.35
CA ILE A 76 3.56 -19.68 -11.04
C ILE A 76 2.06 -19.38 -10.90
N PRO A 77 1.36 -20.03 -9.96
CA PRO A 77 -0.08 -19.82 -9.80
C PRO A 77 -0.37 -18.41 -9.27
N ASP A 78 -1.63 -17.99 -9.36
CA ASP A 78 -2.11 -16.80 -8.66
C ASP A 78 -2.04 -17.02 -7.14
N ALA A 79 -1.74 -15.96 -6.39
CA ALA A 79 -1.71 -16.08 -4.93
C ALA A 79 -3.11 -16.27 -4.36
N SER A 80 -3.19 -17.03 -3.28
CA SER A 80 -4.37 -17.20 -2.46
C SER A 80 -4.00 -17.21 -0.97
N LEU A 81 -4.99 -17.33 -0.10
CA LEU A 81 -4.75 -17.47 1.34
C LEU A 81 -4.03 -18.76 1.73
N MET A 82 -4.00 -19.77 0.84
CA MET A 82 -3.38 -21.08 1.10
C MET A 82 -2.18 -21.40 0.20
N VAL A 83 -2.07 -20.73 -0.96
CA VAL A 83 -1.05 -21.01 -1.97
C VAL A 83 -0.33 -19.71 -2.31
N LYS A 84 1.01 -19.73 -2.27
CA LYS A 84 1.84 -18.60 -2.71
C LYS A 84 1.74 -18.45 -4.23
N GLY A 85 1.75 -17.22 -4.71
CA GLY A 85 1.63 -16.94 -6.13
C GLY A 85 1.83 -15.46 -6.47
N ILE A 86 1.45 -15.07 -7.68
CA ILE A 86 1.53 -13.68 -8.16
C ILE A 86 0.17 -12.99 -7.90
N THR A 87 0.19 -11.69 -7.58
CA THR A 87 -1.03 -10.87 -7.43
C THR A 87 -0.87 -9.53 -8.13
N ARG A 88 -1.94 -8.99 -8.69
CA ARG A 88 -1.97 -7.60 -9.16
C ARG A 88 -2.14 -6.65 -7.97
N LEU A 89 -1.53 -5.46 -8.07
CA LEU A 89 -1.62 -4.44 -7.03
C LEU A 89 -2.70 -3.41 -7.37
N SER A 90 -3.45 -2.98 -6.36
CA SER A 90 -4.48 -1.94 -6.50
C SER A 90 -4.27 -0.83 -5.49
N SER A 91 -4.48 0.42 -5.95
CA SER A 91 -4.43 1.61 -5.09
C SER A 91 -5.81 2.21 -4.81
N ALA A 92 -6.89 1.52 -5.17
CA ALA A 92 -8.25 1.92 -4.81
C ALA A 92 -8.48 1.75 -3.29
N VAL A 93 -9.31 2.62 -2.71
CA VAL A 93 -9.64 2.63 -1.27
C VAL A 93 -11.03 2.08 -0.98
N ASP A 94 -11.78 1.73 -2.02
CA ASP A 94 -13.15 1.24 -2.05
C ASP A 94 -13.28 -0.05 -2.89
N SER A 95 -12.16 -0.70 -3.20
CA SER A 95 -12.15 -1.94 -3.98
C SER A 95 -12.79 -3.08 -3.21
N THR A 96 -13.64 -3.84 -3.90
CA THR A 96 -14.24 -5.10 -3.42
C THR A 96 -13.49 -6.33 -3.94
N SER A 97 -12.35 -6.16 -4.60
CA SER A 97 -11.58 -7.27 -5.16
C SER A 97 -10.92 -8.11 -4.08
N GLU A 98 -11.08 -9.43 -4.18
CA GLU A 98 -10.40 -10.42 -3.33
C GLU A 98 -9.12 -10.98 -3.99
N THR A 99 -8.83 -10.62 -5.24
CA THR A 99 -7.70 -11.15 -6.03
C THR A 99 -6.55 -10.14 -6.18
N GLU A 100 -6.75 -8.90 -5.75
CA GLU A 100 -5.74 -7.84 -5.80
C GLU A 100 -5.22 -7.50 -4.41
N ALA A 101 -3.91 -7.25 -4.29
CA ALA A 101 -3.32 -6.78 -3.06
C ALA A 101 -3.37 -5.24 -2.97
N ALA A 102 -3.74 -4.73 -1.80
CA ALA A 102 -3.73 -3.29 -1.52
C ALA A 102 -2.30 -2.73 -1.47
N THR A 103 -2.10 -1.55 -2.03
CA THR A 103 -0.80 -0.85 -1.95
C THR A 103 -0.68 -0.04 -0.64
N PRO A 104 0.55 0.25 -0.16
CA PRO A 104 0.75 1.17 0.96
C PRO A 104 0.10 2.55 0.75
N LYS A 105 -0.03 2.98 -0.51
CA LYS A 105 -0.71 4.21 -0.88
C LYS A 105 -2.21 4.15 -0.54
N ALA A 106 -2.90 3.07 -0.91
CA ALA A 106 -4.32 2.90 -0.57
C ALA A 106 -4.54 2.89 0.96
N VAL A 107 -3.72 2.11 1.68
CA VAL A 107 -3.79 2.01 3.14
C VAL A 107 -3.56 3.37 3.81
N LYS A 108 -2.56 4.12 3.35
CA LYS A 108 -2.29 5.47 3.86
C LYS A 108 -3.46 6.41 3.60
N SER A 109 -3.98 6.46 2.37
CA SER A 109 -5.12 7.31 2.04
C SER A 109 -6.34 7.02 2.90
N LEU A 110 -6.69 5.74 3.10
CA LEU A 110 -7.78 5.35 4.00
C LEU A 110 -7.49 5.77 5.45
N SER A 111 -6.27 5.56 5.94
CA SER A 111 -5.86 5.97 7.28
C SER A 111 -5.97 7.49 7.49
N ASP A 112 -5.57 8.28 6.50
CA ASP A 112 -5.66 9.74 6.54
C ASP A 112 -7.14 10.19 6.58
N THR A 113 -8.02 9.56 5.80
CA THR A 113 -9.47 9.79 5.85
C THR A 113 -10.06 9.45 7.22
N VAL A 114 -9.68 8.32 7.82
CA VAL A 114 -10.14 7.90 9.16
C VAL A 114 -9.64 8.88 10.23
N ALA A 115 -8.39 9.34 10.13
CA ALA A 115 -7.84 10.33 11.05
C ALA A 115 -8.60 11.67 10.97
N ALA A 116 -8.94 12.12 9.77
CA ALA A 116 -9.77 13.31 9.57
C ALA A 116 -11.17 13.14 10.15
N HIS A 117 -11.81 11.99 9.93
CA HIS A 117 -13.13 11.67 10.47
C HIS A 117 -13.15 11.61 12.00
N LYS A 118 -12.10 11.04 12.63
CA LYS A 118 -11.95 11.04 14.10
C LYS A 118 -11.80 12.44 14.68
N ALA A 119 -11.27 13.39 13.92
CA ALA A 119 -11.14 14.79 14.31
C ALA A 119 -12.37 15.65 13.92
N ASP A 120 -13.39 15.07 13.28
CA ASP A 120 -14.62 15.77 12.90
C ASP A 120 -15.61 15.83 14.05
N TYR A 121 -15.39 16.80 14.93
CA TYR A 121 -16.29 17.06 16.05
C TYR A 121 -17.60 17.77 15.66
N VAL A 122 -17.80 18.13 14.38
CA VAL A 122 -19.07 18.71 13.91
C VAL A 122 -20.08 17.61 13.68
N ASN A 123 -19.71 16.56 12.95
CA ASN A 123 -20.59 15.43 12.68
C ASN A 123 -20.52 14.34 13.76
N HIS A 124 -19.40 14.24 14.49
CA HIS A 124 -19.19 13.25 15.55
C HIS A 124 -18.87 13.93 16.88
N PRO A 125 -19.89 14.26 17.70
CA PRO A 125 -19.67 14.90 18.99
C PRO A 125 -18.71 14.10 19.88
N ALA A 126 -17.73 14.78 20.48
CA ALA A 126 -16.80 14.14 21.40
C ALA A 126 -17.48 13.80 22.73
N VAL A 127 -17.30 12.59 23.24
CA VAL A 127 -17.66 12.24 24.62
C VAL A 127 -16.43 12.47 25.49
N VAL A 128 -16.53 13.33 26.50
CA VAL A 128 -15.41 13.78 27.32
C VAL A 128 -15.79 13.91 28.78
N ASP A 129 -14.80 13.72 29.65
CA ASP A 129 -14.90 14.04 31.08
C ASP A 129 -14.19 15.37 31.35
N THR A 130 -14.81 16.24 32.15
CA THR A 130 -14.19 17.51 32.53
C THR A 130 -13.26 17.32 33.73
N THR A 131 -12.25 18.18 33.91
CA THR A 131 -11.22 17.99 34.96
C THR A 131 -11.11 19.08 36.02
N ASN A 132 -11.93 20.14 35.98
CA ASN A 132 -11.74 21.32 36.84
C ASN A 132 -12.76 21.42 37.97
N VAL A 133 -12.42 22.22 38.99
CA VAL A 133 -13.31 22.54 40.11
C VAL A 133 -14.00 23.88 39.87
N GLY A 134 -15.32 23.94 40.07
CA GLY A 134 -16.11 25.16 39.96
C GLY A 134 -16.63 25.41 38.54
N ASN A 135 -16.59 26.68 38.09
CA ASN A 135 -17.30 27.11 36.87
C ASN A 135 -16.48 27.05 35.57
N ALA A 136 -15.17 26.80 35.65
CA ALA A 136 -14.31 26.75 34.47
C ALA A 136 -13.95 25.31 34.20
N TYR A 137 -14.57 24.65 33.22
CA TYR A 137 -14.30 23.25 32.87
C TYR A 137 -13.22 23.16 31.79
N SER A 138 -12.37 22.14 31.86
CA SER A 138 -11.36 21.82 30.84
C SER A 138 -11.65 20.45 30.24
N VAL A 139 -11.42 20.31 28.94
CA VAL A 139 -11.58 19.05 28.20
C VAL A 139 -10.41 18.84 27.23
N THR A 140 -10.09 17.59 26.95
CA THR A 140 -9.05 17.22 25.98
C THR A 140 -9.69 16.52 24.78
N LEU A 141 -9.50 17.10 23.59
CA LEU A 141 -10.02 16.56 22.33
C LEU A 141 -8.83 16.33 21.37
N PRO A 142 -8.53 15.10 20.96
CA PRO A 142 -7.45 14.83 20.00
C PRO A 142 -7.54 15.70 18.74
N SER A 143 -6.40 16.25 18.31
CA SER A 143 -6.26 17.01 17.04
C SER A 143 -7.16 18.26 16.90
N LEU A 144 -7.81 18.74 17.96
CA LEU A 144 -8.53 20.00 17.94
C LEU A 144 -7.56 21.18 18.03
N THR A 145 -7.51 22.00 16.98
CA THR A 145 -6.67 23.20 16.90
C THR A 145 -7.45 24.52 16.92
N ALA A 146 -8.77 24.47 16.68
CA ALA A 146 -9.65 25.64 16.74
C ALA A 146 -11.11 25.20 16.92
N TYR A 147 -11.91 26.03 17.58
CA TYR A 147 -13.37 25.84 17.66
C TYR A 147 -14.02 26.09 16.31
N LYS A 148 -14.86 25.14 15.84
CA LYS A 148 -15.61 25.24 14.58
C LYS A 148 -17.10 25.33 14.87
N HIS A 149 -17.81 26.21 14.16
CA HIS A 149 -19.27 26.30 14.25
C HIS A 149 -19.91 24.91 14.06
N GLY A 150 -20.91 24.58 14.88
CA GLY A 150 -21.61 23.30 14.86
C GLY A 150 -20.91 22.18 15.64
N MET A 151 -19.67 22.38 16.12
CA MET A 151 -18.93 21.38 16.89
C MET A 151 -19.71 20.93 18.13
N GLY A 152 -19.82 19.62 18.32
CA GLY A 152 -20.53 18.98 19.42
C GLY A 152 -19.60 18.41 20.49
N ILE A 153 -20.01 18.54 21.75
CA ILE A 153 -19.35 17.90 22.89
C ILE A 153 -20.43 17.34 23.82
N VAL A 154 -20.28 16.09 24.24
CA VAL A 154 -21.03 15.46 25.32
C VAL A 154 -20.10 15.39 26.52
N ALA A 155 -20.33 16.25 27.52
CA ALA A 155 -19.45 16.42 28.66
C ALA A 155 -20.06 15.81 29.93
N THR A 156 -19.31 14.94 30.60
CA THR A 156 -19.56 14.54 31.98
C THR A 156 -18.94 15.59 32.90
N ILE A 157 -19.77 16.24 33.71
CA ILE A 157 -19.35 17.34 34.57
C ILE A 157 -18.76 16.79 35.87
N ASN A 158 -17.51 17.14 36.19
CA ASN A 158 -16.81 16.61 37.36
C ASN A 158 -17.04 17.41 38.67
N ALA A 159 -17.64 18.60 38.59
CA ALA A 159 -17.93 19.46 39.74
C ALA A 159 -19.15 20.35 39.47
N ASP A 160 -19.95 20.62 40.50
CA ASP A 160 -21.10 21.53 40.40
C ASP A 160 -20.66 22.94 39.96
N SER A 161 -21.44 23.54 39.06
CA SER A 161 -21.31 24.95 38.70
C SER A 161 -22.24 25.81 39.59
N THR A 162 -21.66 26.82 40.22
CA THR A 162 -22.34 27.78 41.11
C THR A 162 -22.49 29.18 40.49
N GLY A 163 -21.97 29.38 39.29
CA GLY A 163 -21.99 30.65 38.54
C GLY A 163 -21.83 30.42 37.04
N ALA A 164 -21.55 31.46 36.26
CA ALA A 164 -21.43 31.36 34.81
C ALA A 164 -20.33 30.37 34.39
N ALA A 165 -20.74 29.28 33.73
CA ALA A 165 -19.83 28.20 33.35
C ALA A 165 -19.13 28.44 32.01
N THR A 166 -17.92 27.90 31.87
CA THR A 166 -17.12 27.92 30.64
C THR A 166 -16.51 26.54 30.37
N ILE A 167 -16.22 26.22 29.11
CA ILE A 167 -15.40 25.07 28.71
C ILE A 167 -14.18 25.55 27.94
N ASN A 168 -13.00 25.05 28.30
CA ASN A 168 -11.75 25.25 27.57
C ASN A 168 -11.23 23.91 27.03
N ALA A 169 -11.35 23.70 25.73
CA ALA A 169 -10.81 22.54 25.04
C ALA A 169 -9.36 22.78 24.64
N ASN A 170 -8.45 21.86 25.00
CA ASN A 170 -7.03 21.89 24.64
C ASN A 170 -6.31 23.23 24.93
N ALA A 171 -6.75 23.97 25.95
CA ALA A 171 -6.24 25.31 26.25
C ALA A 171 -6.37 26.34 25.09
N LEU A 172 -7.29 26.14 24.15
CA LEU A 172 -7.54 27.05 23.02
C LEU A 172 -8.23 28.36 23.41
N GLY A 173 -8.68 28.47 24.66
CA GLY A 173 -9.41 29.61 25.20
C GLY A 173 -10.74 29.16 25.78
N ALA A 174 -11.13 29.75 26.91
CA ALA A 174 -12.38 29.43 27.58
C ALA A 174 -13.57 29.99 26.80
N ILE A 175 -14.53 29.13 26.48
CA ILE A 175 -15.77 29.47 25.78
C ILE A 175 -16.93 29.40 26.77
N PRO A 176 -17.79 30.43 26.85
CA PRO A 176 -18.96 30.41 27.73
C PRO A 176 -19.95 29.31 27.35
N LEU A 177 -20.58 28.74 28.37
CA LEU A 177 -21.72 27.84 28.24
C LEU A 177 -22.99 28.65 28.37
N THR A 178 -23.91 28.46 27.43
CA THR A 178 -25.18 29.20 27.39
C THR A 178 -26.37 28.27 27.20
N ALA A 179 -27.49 28.68 27.78
CA ALA A 179 -28.78 28.05 27.67
C ALA A 179 -29.82 29.15 27.42
N ASN A 180 -30.63 29.02 26.37
CA ASN A 180 -31.60 30.05 25.94
C ASN A 180 -31.05 31.50 25.91
N GLY A 181 -29.78 31.68 25.54
CA GLY A 181 -29.11 32.99 25.48
C GLY A 181 -28.67 33.56 26.84
N ARG A 182 -28.83 32.82 27.93
CA ARG A 182 -28.33 33.15 29.27
C ARG A 182 -27.09 32.32 29.60
N ALA A 183 -26.25 32.85 30.48
CA ALA A 183 -25.11 32.09 31.00
C ALA A 183 -25.61 30.87 31.78
N LEU A 184 -25.05 29.71 31.48
CA LEU A 184 -25.39 28.49 32.18
C LEU A 184 -24.75 28.48 33.57
N SER A 185 -25.57 28.28 34.58
CA SER A 185 -25.18 28.08 35.98
C SER A 185 -26.02 26.92 36.51
N ASN A 186 -25.51 26.14 37.47
CA ASN A 186 -26.14 24.91 37.99
C ASN A 186 -25.95 23.62 37.16
N LEU A 187 -24.85 23.49 36.42
CA LEU A 187 -24.39 22.17 35.98
C LEU A 187 -24.10 21.29 37.20
N LYS A 188 -24.53 20.04 37.17
CA LYS A 188 -24.39 19.10 38.29
C LYS A 188 -23.26 18.13 38.05
N LYS A 189 -22.50 17.87 39.12
CA LYS A 189 -21.51 16.80 39.17
C LYS A 189 -22.14 15.48 38.72
N ASP A 190 -21.37 14.73 37.95
CA ASP A 190 -21.73 13.46 37.30
C ASP A 190 -22.88 13.59 36.28
N GLY A 191 -23.37 14.80 36.03
CA GLY A 191 -24.35 15.09 34.99
C GLY A 191 -23.71 15.07 33.60
N VAL A 192 -24.40 14.44 32.65
CA VAL A 192 -23.98 14.35 31.25
C VAL A 192 -24.80 15.35 30.43
N TYR A 193 -24.11 16.27 29.76
CA TYR A 193 -24.74 17.35 29.01
C TYR A 193 -24.20 17.41 27.59
N THR A 194 -25.09 17.63 26.62
CA THR A 194 -24.72 17.79 25.22
C THR A 194 -24.67 19.27 24.85
N PHE A 195 -23.58 19.72 24.24
CA PHE A 195 -23.37 21.10 23.83
C PHE A 195 -23.03 21.19 22.34
N ARG A 196 -23.43 22.30 21.71
CA ARG A 196 -23.06 22.66 20.33
C ARG A 196 -22.44 24.05 20.28
N TYR A 197 -21.25 24.18 19.71
CA TYR A 197 -20.57 25.46 19.56
C TYR A 197 -21.24 26.32 18.48
N SER A 198 -21.51 27.58 18.80
CA SER A 198 -21.96 28.58 17.85
C SER A 198 -20.96 29.73 17.75
N ALA A 199 -20.32 29.85 16.58
CA ALA A 199 -19.43 30.97 16.28
C ALA A 199 -20.12 32.34 16.37
N SER A 200 -21.40 32.48 15.99
CA SER A 200 -22.12 33.77 16.05
C SER A 200 -22.37 34.24 17.48
N LYS A 201 -22.50 33.30 18.43
CA LYS A 201 -22.68 33.60 19.86
C LYS A 201 -21.37 33.51 20.65
N ALA A 202 -20.28 33.08 20.00
CA ALA A 202 -19.01 32.71 20.64
C ALA A 202 -19.20 31.84 21.89
N ALA A 203 -20.14 30.89 21.84
CA ALA A 203 -20.59 30.12 23.01
C ALA A 203 -20.94 28.67 22.64
N PHE A 204 -20.79 27.76 23.60
CA PHE A 204 -21.41 26.43 23.55
C PHE A 204 -22.85 26.51 24.04
N ILE A 205 -23.77 25.94 23.29
CA ILE A 205 -25.21 25.96 23.55
C ILE A 205 -25.66 24.58 24.03
N LEU A 206 -26.29 24.51 25.19
CA LEU A 206 -26.87 23.28 25.72
C LEU A 206 -27.96 22.74 24.77
N GLN A 207 -27.94 21.45 24.48
CA GLN A 207 -28.91 20.75 23.62
C GLN A 207 -29.81 19.88 24.50
N GLY A 208 -31.10 20.21 24.58
CA GLY A 208 -32.07 19.48 25.38
C GLY A 208 -32.37 20.12 26.74
N GLU A 209 -32.71 21.41 26.73
CA GLU A 209 -33.22 22.08 27.93
C GLU A 209 -34.61 21.54 28.30
N GLY A 210 -34.86 21.37 29.61
CA GLY A 210 -36.21 21.16 30.12
C GLY A 210 -37.06 22.42 29.94
N VAL A 211 -38.39 22.27 30.02
CA VAL A 211 -39.31 23.43 30.01
C VAL A 211 -38.93 24.41 31.11
N ASP A 212 -38.77 25.69 30.75
CA ASP A 212 -38.64 26.77 31.72
C ASP A 212 -39.97 26.90 32.48
N THR A 213 -39.98 26.46 33.73
CA THR A 213 -41.16 26.51 34.60
C THR A 213 -41.29 27.85 35.33
N ALA A 214 -40.29 28.73 35.28
CA ALA A 214 -40.35 30.06 35.89
C ALA A 214 -41.56 30.90 35.42
N PRO A 215 -41.87 31.00 34.12
CA PRO A 215 -43.08 31.69 33.66
C PRO A 215 -44.37 31.01 34.13
N LEU A 216 -44.39 29.68 34.25
CA LEU A 216 -45.54 28.94 34.75
C LEU A 216 -45.77 29.22 36.25
N ILE A 217 -44.71 29.20 37.05
CA ILE A 217 -44.74 29.52 38.48
C ILE A 217 -45.19 30.97 38.70
N ALA A 218 -44.67 31.91 37.90
CA ALA A 218 -45.08 33.31 37.97
C ALA A 218 -46.58 33.50 37.64
N ALA A 219 -47.07 32.79 36.62
CA ALA A 219 -48.50 32.82 36.26
C ALA A 219 -49.38 32.20 37.36
N ILE A 220 -48.97 31.08 37.94
CA ILE A 220 -49.68 30.42 39.06
C ILE A 220 -49.72 31.34 40.28
N ASN A 221 -48.59 31.95 40.66
CA ASN A 221 -48.53 32.87 41.80
C ASN A 221 -49.37 34.14 41.55
N GLY A 222 -49.47 34.60 40.31
CA GLY A 222 -50.36 35.70 39.93
C GLY A 222 -51.85 35.34 40.00
N ILE A 223 -52.22 34.09 39.72
CA ILE A 223 -53.60 33.59 39.82
C ILE A 223 -54.00 33.30 41.27
N LEU A 224 -53.11 32.72 42.05
CA LEU A 224 -53.40 32.32 43.43
C LEU A 224 -53.50 33.49 44.39
N GLY A 225 -52.93 34.66 44.04
CA GLY A 225 -52.75 35.77 44.97
C GLY A 225 -51.77 35.37 46.06
N SER A 226 -50.68 36.11 46.21
CA SER A 226 -49.68 35.89 47.27
C SER A 226 -50.28 35.71 48.66
#